data_AF-A0A955N2B7-F1
#
_entry.id   AF-A0A955N2B7-F1
#
_cell.length_a   1.000
_cell.length_b   1.000
_cell.length_c   1.000
_cell.angle_alpha   90.00
_cell.angle_beta   90.00
_cell.angle_gamma   90.00
#
_symmetry.space_group_name_H-M   'P 1'
#
loop_
_entity.id
_entity.type
_entity.pdbx_description
1 polymer ?
#
loop_
_entity_poly.entity_id
_entity_poly.type
_entity_poly.pdbx_seq_one_letter_code
_entity_poly.pdbx_strand_id
1 'polypeptide(L)'
;VYELDVPILGICYGAQLIAQQLPGGFVSNTGVGEYGRTDLEVVQHGVVFGGGQPAHQQVWMSHFDSISTAPDGFTVTATTAQTPVAAMEHVERRIHAVQFHPEVVHTPHGQAVIEHFLYDVCGCPPAWTMGSVIDTQVELIREQVGSARVICALSGGVDSAVAAALVHKAVGPQLTCVFVDTGL
;
A
#
# COMPACT_ATOMS: atom_id res chain seq x y z
N VAL A 1 -0.70 11.27 15.74
CA VAL A 1 0.08 10.48 14.75
C VAL A 1 1.18 11.33 14.10
N TYR A 2 0.91 12.60 13.75
CA TYR A 2 1.88 13.47 13.07
C TYR A 2 3.16 13.83 13.84
N GLU A 3 3.22 13.54 15.14
CA GLU A 3 4.40 13.78 16.00
C GLU A 3 5.31 12.54 16.13
N LEU A 4 4.98 11.43 15.45
CA LEU A 4 5.74 10.18 15.57
C LEU A 4 7.05 10.16 14.77
N ASP A 5 7.35 11.23 14.02
CA ASP A 5 8.52 11.36 13.12
C ASP A 5 8.71 10.15 12.18
N VAL A 6 7.59 9.61 11.70
CA VAL A 6 7.54 8.58 10.66
C VAL A 6 6.80 9.12 9.44
N PRO A 7 7.18 8.70 8.22
CA PRO A 7 6.46 9.07 7.01
C PRO A 7 5.00 8.61 7.05
N ILE A 8 4.11 9.41 6.45
CA ILE A 8 2.67 9.14 6.41
C ILE A 8 2.17 9.30 4.98
N LEU A 9 1.44 8.29 4.48
CA LEU A 9 0.66 8.38 3.24
C LEU A 9 -0.83 8.27 3.58
N GLY A 10 -1.59 9.32 3.32
CA GLY A 10 -3.05 9.29 3.39
C GLY A 10 -3.67 8.97 2.03
N ILE A 11 -4.56 8.00 1.98
CA ILE A 11 -5.27 7.61 0.75
C ILE A 11 -6.77 7.88 0.94
N CYS A 12 -7.39 8.56 -0.01
CA CYS A 12 -8.81 8.90 -0.01
C CYS A 12 -9.25 9.56 1.31
N TYR A 13 -10.01 8.87 2.16
CA TYR A 13 -10.40 9.39 3.47
C TYR A 13 -9.20 9.70 4.37
N GLY A 14 -8.10 8.95 4.26
CA GLY A 14 -6.86 9.26 4.96
C GLY A 14 -6.27 10.62 4.54
N ALA A 15 -6.37 10.97 3.26
CA ALA A 15 -5.95 12.29 2.76
C ALA A 15 -6.85 13.40 3.33
N GLN A 16 -8.16 13.18 3.38
CA GLN A 16 -9.12 14.11 3.96
C GLN A 16 -8.89 14.33 5.46
N LEU A 17 -8.61 13.26 6.21
CA LEU A 17 -8.26 13.37 7.63
C LEU A 17 -6.99 14.18 7.85
N ILE A 18 -5.95 13.97 7.02
CA ILE A 18 -4.73 14.79 7.07
C ILE A 18 -5.08 16.26 6.83
N ALA A 19 -5.87 16.54 5.79
CA ALA A 19 -6.29 17.90 5.49
C ALA A 19 -7.09 18.52 6.64
N GLN A 20 -8.05 17.80 7.21
CA GLN A 20 -8.96 18.31 8.23
C GLN A 20 -8.29 18.50 9.61
N GLN A 21 -7.27 17.69 9.93
CA GLN A 21 -6.62 17.72 11.24
C GLN A 21 -5.44 18.70 11.32
N LEU A 22 -4.90 19.14 10.18
CA LEU A 22 -3.77 20.07 10.13
C LEU A 22 -4.24 21.50 9.86
N PRO A 23 -3.55 22.52 10.42
CA PRO A 23 -3.94 23.92 10.24
C PRO A 23 -4.01 24.33 8.77
N GLY A 24 -5.00 25.17 8.43
CA GLY A 24 -5.19 25.70 7.08
C GLY A 24 -5.92 24.76 6.11
N GLY A 25 -6.02 23.47 6.42
CA GLY A 25 -6.67 22.50 5.55
C GLY A 25 -8.19 22.53 5.65
N PHE A 26 -8.86 22.27 4.53
CA PHE A 26 -10.31 22.26 4.45
C PHE A 26 -10.83 21.17 3.52
N VAL A 27 -11.81 20.43 4.02
CA VAL A 27 -12.54 19.39 3.27
C VAL A 27 -13.96 19.89 3.06
N SER A 28 -14.37 19.98 1.80
CA SER A 28 -15.70 20.42 1.40
C SER A 28 -16.56 19.26 0.93
N ASN A 29 -17.84 19.33 1.27
CA ASN A 29 -18.88 18.61 0.56
C ASN A 29 -19.44 19.54 -0.53
N THR A 30 -19.17 19.23 -1.80
CA THR A 30 -19.63 20.03 -2.95
C THR A 30 -20.99 19.55 -3.49
N GLY A 31 -21.55 18.47 -2.92
CA GLY A 31 -22.74 17.80 -3.43
C GLY A 31 -22.49 16.96 -4.69
N VAL A 32 -21.27 16.96 -5.23
CA VAL A 32 -20.85 16.20 -6.42
C VAL A 32 -19.61 15.39 -6.07
N GLY A 33 -19.78 14.07 -5.94
CA GLY A 33 -18.66 13.15 -5.72
C GLY A 33 -18.02 12.69 -7.02
N GLU A 34 -16.74 12.33 -6.95
CA GLU A 34 -16.01 11.68 -8.05
C GLU A 34 -15.90 10.17 -7.77
N TYR A 35 -16.41 9.37 -8.70
CA TYR A 35 -16.39 7.92 -8.62
C TYR A 35 -15.98 7.32 -9.96
N GLY A 36 -14.96 6.47 -9.93
CA GLY A 36 -14.45 5.77 -11.10
C GLY A 36 -13.27 6.45 -11.75
N ARG A 37 -13.12 6.26 -13.06
CA ARG A 37 -12.00 6.81 -13.83
C ARG A 37 -12.13 8.32 -13.97
N THR A 38 -11.06 9.02 -13.60
CA THR A 38 -10.97 10.48 -13.63
C THR A 38 -9.63 10.90 -14.22
N ASP A 39 -9.66 11.96 -15.04
CA ASP A 39 -8.45 12.64 -15.50
C ASP A 39 -7.81 13.45 -14.36
N LEU A 40 -6.55 13.12 -14.07
CA LEU A 40 -5.69 13.80 -13.11
C LEU A 40 -4.63 14.60 -13.87
N GLU A 41 -4.39 15.83 -13.42
CA GLU A 41 -3.26 16.65 -13.85
C GLU A 41 -2.26 16.80 -12.68
N VAL A 42 -1.02 16.39 -12.92
CA VAL A 42 0.12 16.65 -12.02
C VAL A 42 0.61 18.07 -12.30
N VAL A 43 0.25 18.99 -11.40
CA VAL A 43 0.54 20.42 -11.53
C VAL A 43 1.93 20.79 -11.00
N GLN A 44 2.48 19.97 -10.11
CA GLN A 44 3.83 20.12 -9.61
C GLN A 44 4.41 18.74 -9.34
N HIS A 45 5.61 18.48 -9.89
CA HIS A 45 6.28 17.21 -9.67
C HIS A 45 6.72 17.12 -8.21
N GLY A 46 6.05 16.25 -7.46
CA GLY A 46 6.39 15.87 -6.10
C GLY A 46 7.06 14.50 -6.04
N VAL A 47 7.36 14.02 -4.82
CA VAL A 47 8.10 12.76 -4.63
C VAL A 47 7.29 11.58 -5.15
N VAL A 48 5.99 11.52 -4.83
CA VAL A 48 5.11 10.40 -5.23
C VAL A 48 4.79 10.35 -6.73
N PHE A 49 4.98 11.47 -7.45
CA PHE A 49 4.88 11.57 -8.91
C PHE A 49 6.27 11.63 -9.58
N GLY A 50 7.29 11.08 -8.91
CA GLY A 50 8.65 11.00 -9.43
C GLY A 50 8.79 10.04 -10.63
N GLY A 51 10.04 9.82 -11.06
CA GLY A 51 10.37 8.76 -12.03
C GLY A 51 9.90 9.01 -13.48
N GLY A 52 9.49 10.24 -13.83
CA GLY A 52 9.03 10.56 -15.18
C GLY A 52 7.60 10.13 -15.47
N GLN A 53 6.77 9.98 -14.43
CA GLN A 53 5.32 9.78 -14.60
C GLN A 53 4.72 10.91 -15.45
N PRO A 54 3.69 10.62 -16.27
CA PRO A 54 3.10 11.62 -17.15
C PRO A 54 2.36 12.70 -16.36
N ALA A 55 2.37 13.93 -16.89
CA ALA A 55 1.66 15.05 -16.29
C ALA A 55 0.13 14.85 -16.32
N HIS A 56 -0.40 14.16 -17.32
CA HIS A 56 -1.80 13.77 -17.39
C HIS A 56 -1.93 12.27 -17.21
N GLN A 57 -2.78 11.86 -16.27
CA GLN A 57 -2.94 10.47 -15.87
C GLN A 57 -4.41 10.12 -15.67
N GLN A 58 -4.72 8.84 -15.78
CA GLN A 58 -6.01 8.30 -15.36
C GLN A 58 -5.86 7.72 -13.96
N VAL A 59 -6.78 8.10 -13.07
CA VAL A 59 -6.81 7.58 -11.69
C VAL A 59 -8.21 7.08 -11.34
N TRP A 60 -8.30 6.28 -10.28
CA TRP A 60 -9.57 5.81 -9.74
C TRP A 60 -9.98 6.63 -8.51
N MET A 61 -11.00 7.47 -8.66
CA MET A 61 -11.61 8.24 -7.57
C MET A 61 -12.74 7.45 -6.90
N SER A 62 -12.91 7.64 -5.59
CA SER A 62 -14.04 7.06 -4.84
C SER A 62 -14.34 7.91 -3.60
N HIS A 63 -14.84 9.12 -3.81
CA HIS A 63 -15.14 10.02 -2.70
C HIS A 63 -16.32 10.94 -2.98
N PHE A 64 -17.05 11.29 -1.92
CA PHE A 64 -18.10 12.31 -1.98
C PHE A 64 -17.56 13.68 -1.57
N ASP A 65 -16.84 13.74 -0.45
CA ASP A 65 -16.15 14.94 0.00
C ASP A 65 -14.79 15.07 -0.71
N SER A 66 -14.29 16.30 -0.86
CA SER A 66 -12.98 16.57 -1.48
C SER A 66 -12.21 17.62 -0.70
N ILE A 67 -10.88 17.54 -0.75
CA ILE A 67 -10.00 18.55 -0.15
C ILE A 67 -10.03 19.78 -1.06
N SER A 68 -10.57 20.89 -0.54
CA SER A 68 -10.63 22.18 -1.27
C SER A 68 -9.45 23.09 -0.92
N THR A 69 -8.82 22.89 0.24
CA THR A 69 -7.63 23.65 0.64
C THR A 69 -6.65 22.71 1.33
N ALA A 70 -5.41 22.72 0.83
CA ALA A 70 -4.33 21.97 1.45
C ALA A 70 -3.91 22.65 2.77
N PRO A 71 -3.46 21.89 3.78
CA PRO A 71 -2.93 22.47 5.01
C PRO A 71 -1.73 23.38 4.78
N ASP A 72 -1.45 24.24 5.74
CA ASP A 72 -0.30 25.14 5.70
C ASP A 72 1.01 24.34 5.52
N GLY A 73 1.86 24.81 4.61
CA GLY A 73 3.14 24.18 4.28
C GLY A 73 3.04 22.98 3.32
N PHE A 74 1.84 22.52 2.97
CA PHE A 74 1.67 21.51 1.93
C PHE A 74 1.75 22.13 0.53
N THR A 75 2.39 21.41 -0.37
CA THR A 75 2.38 21.67 -1.80
C THR A 75 1.31 20.81 -2.45
N VAL A 76 0.42 21.42 -3.24
CA VAL A 76 -0.53 20.67 -4.09
C VAL A 76 0.21 20.17 -5.31
N THR A 77 0.25 18.85 -5.50
CA THR A 77 1.02 18.22 -6.58
C THR A 77 0.14 17.73 -7.72
N ALA A 78 -1.15 17.49 -7.46
CA ALA A 78 -2.08 17.11 -8.51
C ALA A 78 -3.51 17.59 -8.25
N THR A 79 -4.26 17.78 -9.34
CA THR A 79 -5.65 18.29 -9.34
C THR A 79 -6.50 17.53 -10.34
N THR A 80 -7.82 17.55 -10.17
CA THR A 80 -8.80 17.15 -11.20
C THR A 80 -9.75 18.31 -11.49
N ALA A 81 -10.68 18.10 -12.42
CA ALA A 81 -11.71 19.09 -12.71
C ALA A 81 -12.63 19.39 -11.51
N GLN A 82 -12.84 18.45 -10.58
CA GLN A 82 -13.73 18.62 -9.42
C GLN A 82 -12.99 18.60 -8.07
N THR A 83 -11.73 18.17 -8.04
CA THR A 83 -10.93 18.04 -6.82
C THR A 83 -9.69 18.95 -6.92
N PRO A 84 -9.74 20.15 -6.29
CA PRO A 84 -8.64 21.11 -6.33
C PRO A 84 -7.35 20.61 -5.67
N VAL A 85 -7.45 19.69 -4.72
CA VAL A 85 -6.30 19.05 -4.07
C VAL A 85 -6.46 17.54 -4.19
N ALA A 86 -6.11 17.01 -5.37
CA ALA A 86 -6.18 15.58 -5.64
C ALA A 86 -4.95 14.84 -5.12
N ALA A 87 -3.83 15.55 -4.97
CA ALA A 87 -2.67 15.10 -4.21
C ALA A 87 -1.95 16.29 -3.58
N MET A 88 -1.33 16.06 -2.43
CA MET A 88 -0.54 17.07 -1.72
C MET A 88 0.60 16.41 -0.93
N GLU A 89 1.67 17.17 -0.70
CA GLU A 89 2.80 16.72 0.10
C GLU A 89 3.43 17.82 0.95
N HIS A 90 3.97 17.42 2.09
CA HIS A 90 4.83 18.21 2.94
C HIS A 90 6.16 17.47 3.10
N VAL A 91 7.12 17.78 2.22
CA VAL A 91 8.39 17.05 2.08
C VAL A 91 9.17 17.00 3.40
N GLU A 92 9.32 18.13 4.10
CA GLU A 92 10.08 18.18 5.36
C GLU A 92 9.48 17.30 6.47
N ARG A 93 8.15 17.17 6.52
CA ARG A 93 7.44 16.33 7.49
C ARG A 93 7.19 14.91 6.98
N ARG A 94 7.54 14.61 5.72
CA ARG A 94 7.33 13.33 5.05
C ARG A 94 5.86 12.87 5.08
N ILE A 95 4.94 13.83 4.96
CA ILE A 95 3.49 13.57 4.89
C ILE A 95 3.04 13.75 3.45
N HIS A 96 2.49 12.70 2.87
CA HIS A 96 1.97 12.68 1.50
C HIS A 96 0.50 12.25 1.54
N ALA A 97 -0.29 12.72 0.59
CA ALA A 97 -1.70 12.41 0.53
C ALA A 97 -2.20 12.38 -0.92
N VAL A 98 -3.05 11.40 -1.24
CA VAL A 98 -3.72 11.26 -2.54
C VAL A 98 -5.21 11.00 -2.34
N GLN A 99 -6.05 11.67 -3.11
CA GLN A 99 -7.52 11.52 -3.03
C GLN A 99 -8.03 10.32 -3.84
N PHE A 100 -7.23 9.83 -4.79
CA PHE A 100 -7.48 8.63 -5.59
C PHE A 100 -6.90 7.37 -4.93
N HIS A 101 -7.24 6.20 -5.49
CA HIS A 101 -6.79 4.89 -5.03
C HIS A 101 -5.59 4.38 -5.86
N PRO A 102 -4.34 4.54 -5.41
CA PRO A 102 -3.16 4.00 -6.11
C PRO A 102 -3.05 2.47 -6.03
N GLU A 103 -3.74 1.82 -5.10
CA GLU A 103 -3.68 0.38 -4.85
C GLU A 103 -4.50 -0.46 -5.85
N VAL A 104 -5.37 0.18 -6.64
CA VAL A 104 -6.22 -0.52 -7.61
C VAL A 104 -5.64 -0.44 -9.02
N VAL A 105 -5.80 -1.53 -9.78
CA VAL A 105 -5.31 -1.65 -11.16
C VAL A 105 -5.89 -0.58 -12.11
N HIS A 106 -7.00 0.05 -11.74
CA HIS A 106 -7.62 1.12 -12.50
C HIS A 106 -6.82 2.43 -12.50
N THR A 107 -5.83 2.55 -11.61
CA THR A 107 -4.85 3.65 -11.58
C THR A 107 -3.53 3.13 -12.16
N PRO A 108 -3.22 3.32 -13.46
CA PRO A 108 -2.09 2.66 -14.12
C PRO A 108 -0.72 2.98 -13.50
N HIS A 109 -0.56 4.17 -12.94
CA HIS A 109 0.66 4.61 -12.26
C HIS A 109 0.58 4.49 -10.72
N GLY A 110 -0.47 3.85 -10.20
CA GLY A 110 -0.72 3.76 -8.75
C GLY A 110 0.35 2.95 -8.00
N GLN A 111 0.85 1.87 -8.61
CA GLN A 111 1.98 1.12 -8.08
C GLN A 111 3.23 2.02 -7.90
N ALA A 112 3.52 2.90 -8.87
CA ALA A 112 4.67 3.80 -8.78
C ALA A 112 4.53 4.81 -7.62
N VAL A 113 3.32 5.32 -7.37
CA VAL A 113 3.02 6.18 -6.20
C VAL A 113 3.38 5.46 -4.89
N ILE A 114 2.96 4.20 -4.74
CA ILE A 114 3.25 3.39 -3.54
C ILE A 114 4.75 3.10 -3.44
N GLU A 115 5.40 2.74 -4.55
CA GLU A 115 6.84 2.45 -4.59
C GLU A 115 7.68 3.68 -4.24
N HIS A 116 7.38 4.86 -4.78
CA HIS A 116 8.07 6.10 -4.42
C HIS A 116 7.89 6.42 -2.93
N PHE A 117 6.68 6.23 -2.38
CA PHE A 117 6.48 6.42 -0.95
C PHE A 117 7.30 5.41 -0.11
N LEU A 118 7.29 4.13 -0.46
CA LEU A 118 8.02 3.11 0.29
C LEU A 118 9.55 3.25 0.16
N TYR A 119 10.06 3.48 -1.04
CA TYR A 119 11.49 3.47 -1.31
C TYR A 119 12.15 4.84 -1.07
N ASP A 120 11.52 5.92 -1.53
CA ASP A 120 12.15 7.25 -1.51
C ASP A 120 11.78 8.05 -0.26
N VAL A 121 10.57 7.85 0.29
CA VAL A 121 10.12 8.56 1.51
C VAL A 121 10.40 7.75 2.77
N CYS A 122 10.00 6.48 2.79
CA CYS A 122 10.22 5.59 3.94
C CYS A 122 11.64 5.02 4.01
N GLY A 123 12.37 4.97 2.88
CA GLY A 123 13.67 4.32 2.83
C GLY A 123 13.61 2.81 3.08
N CYS A 124 12.46 2.18 2.82
CA CYS A 124 12.24 0.75 3.04
C CYS A 124 12.69 -0.04 1.80
N PRO A 125 13.92 -0.60 1.74
CA PRO A 125 14.39 -1.30 0.55
C PRO A 125 13.50 -2.51 0.21
N PRO A 126 13.46 -2.97 -1.06
CA PRO A 126 12.71 -4.15 -1.48
C PRO A 126 13.35 -5.47 -1.00
N ALA A 127 13.59 -5.58 0.30
CA ALA A 127 14.24 -6.72 0.94
C ALA A 127 13.25 -7.86 1.26
N TRP A 128 11.94 -7.60 1.20
CA TRP A 128 10.91 -8.63 1.35
C TRP A 128 10.70 -9.36 0.02
N THR A 129 11.46 -10.43 -0.17
CA THR A 129 11.45 -11.27 -1.36
C THR A 129 11.02 -12.68 -0.99
N MET A 130 10.53 -13.47 -1.95
CA MET A 130 10.19 -14.87 -1.65
C MET A 130 11.38 -15.66 -1.09
N GLY A 131 12.61 -15.36 -1.52
CA GLY A 131 13.83 -15.96 -0.96
C GLY A 131 14.02 -15.61 0.51
N SER A 132 14.02 -14.32 0.87
CA SER A 132 14.20 -13.90 2.26
C SER A 132 13.07 -14.39 3.17
N VAL A 133 11.84 -14.47 2.65
CA VAL A 133 10.71 -15.07 3.37
C VAL A 133 10.94 -16.55 3.62
N ILE A 134 11.34 -17.33 2.61
CA ILE A 134 11.60 -18.76 2.78
C ILE A 134 12.69 -18.98 3.85
N ASP A 135 13.78 -18.24 3.79
CA ASP A 135 14.90 -18.39 4.72
C ASP A 135 14.47 -18.05 6.15
N THR A 136 13.80 -16.91 6.34
CA THR A 136 13.27 -16.46 7.65
C THR A 136 12.27 -17.47 8.21
N GLN A 137 11.33 -17.96 7.40
CA GLN A 137 10.30 -18.89 7.86
C GLN A 137 10.89 -20.26 8.20
N VAL A 138 11.89 -20.74 7.45
CA VAL A 138 12.57 -22.01 7.76
C VAL A 138 13.25 -21.95 9.13
N GLU A 139 13.90 -20.84 9.46
CA GLU A 139 14.53 -20.63 10.77
C GLU A 139 13.49 -20.60 11.89
N LEU A 140 12.43 -19.80 11.74
CA LEU A 140 11.35 -19.70 12.72
C LEU A 140 10.66 -21.04 12.97
N ILE A 141 10.35 -21.81 11.91
CA ILE A 141 9.74 -23.13 12.04
C ILE A 141 10.69 -24.08 12.77
N ARG A 142 11.99 -24.07 12.44
CA ARG A 142 12.98 -24.94 13.09
C ARG A 142 13.10 -24.64 14.59
N GLU A 143 13.15 -23.36 14.95
CA GLU A 143 13.18 -22.91 16.35
C GLU A 143 11.91 -23.32 17.10
N GLN A 144 10.75 -23.06 16.51
CA GLN A 144 9.45 -23.34 17.13
C GLN A 144 9.19 -24.84 17.29
N VAL A 145 9.57 -25.67 16.31
CA VAL A 145 9.32 -27.12 16.33
C VAL A 145 10.36 -27.86 17.18
N GLY A 146 11.62 -27.43 17.15
CA GLY A 146 12.72 -28.13 17.80
C GLY A 146 12.79 -29.59 17.36
N SER A 147 12.66 -30.53 18.30
CA SER A 147 12.68 -31.98 18.05
C SER A 147 11.28 -32.63 17.98
N ALA A 148 10.20 -31.85 18.02
CA ALA A 148 8.83 -32.38 18.00
C ALA A 148 8.46 -32.96 16.62
N ARG A 149 7.43 -33.82 16.58
CA ARG A 149 6.81 -34.25 15.31
C ARG A 149 5.71 -33.28 14.92
N VAL A 150 5.53 -33.11 13.62
CA VAL A 150 4.54 -32.20 13.03
C VAL A 150 3.62 -32.99 12.11
N ILE A 151 2.33 -32.68 12.11
CA ILE A 151 1.35 -33.23 11.17
C ILE A 151 0.80 -32.12 10.28
N CYS A 152 0.62 -32.40 9.00
CA CYS A 152 -0.02 -31.48 8.04
C CYS A 152 -1.19 -32.19 7.34
N ALA A 153 -2.36 -31.57 7.37
CA ALA A 153 -3.49 -31.99 6.53
C ALA A 153 -3.29 -31.43 5.12
N LEU A 154 -2.91 -32.31 4.18
CA LEU A 154 -2.63 -31.95 2.80
C LEU A 154 -3.90 -32.13 1.97
N SER A 155 -4.50 -31.03 1.52
CA SER A 155 -5.73 -31.04 0.72
C SER A 155 -5.49 -31.13 -0.78
N GLY A 156 -4.26 -30.89 -1.24
CA GLY A 156 -3.95 -30.66 -2.66
C GLY A 156 -4.10 -29.20 -3.10
N GLY A 157 -4.66 -28.34 -2.26
CA GLY A 157 -4.68 -26.89 -2.48
C GLY A 157 -3.29 -26.25 -2.33
N VAL A 158 -3.11 -25.09 -2.96
CA VAL A 158 -1.82 -24.37 -2.98
C VAL A 158 -1.33 -24.05 -1.56
N ASP A 159 -2.21 -23.58 -0.68
CA ASP A 159 -1.84 -23.18 0.68
C ASP A 159 -1.27 -24.36 1.49
N SER A 160 -1.97 -25.50 1.50
CA SER A 160 -1.53 -26.68 2.25
C SER A 160 -0.26 -27.30 1.64
N ALA A 161 -0.12 -27.26 0.32
CA ALA A 161 1.09 -27.73 -0.37
C ALA A 161 2.32 -26.85 -0.07
N VAL A 162 2.18 -25.52 -0.13
CA VAL A 162 3.26 -24.59 0.20
C VAL A 162 3.63 -24.66 1.68
N ALA A 163 2.64 -24.74 2.58
CA ALA A 163 2.88 -24.94 4.01
C ALA A 163 3.64 -26.24 4.28
N ALA A 164 3.20 -27.36 3.69
CA ALA A 164 3.88 -28.65 3.81
C ALA A 164 5.32 -28.58 3.28
N ALA A 165 5.53 -27.94 2.12
CA ALA A 165 6.86 -27.79 1.53
C ALA A 165 7.81 -26.94 2.41
N LEU A 166 7.33 -25.83 2.96
CA LEU A 166 8.11 -24.98 3.87
C LEU A 166 8.47 -25.70 5.16
N VAL A 167 7.51 -26.36 5.81
CA VAL A 167 7.77 -27.12 7.04
C VAL A 167 8.70 -28.30 6.75
N HIS A 168 8.52 -29.00 5.64
CA HIS A 168 9.43 -30.07 5.24
C HIS A 168 10.86 -29.55 5.02
N LYS A 169 11.04 -28.38 4.38
CA LYS A 169 12.34 -27.75 4.23
C LYS A 169 13.00 -27.41 5.58
N ALA A 170 12.18 -27.08 6.60
CA ALA A 170 12.68 -26.71 7.93
C ALA A 170 13.08 -27.92 8.79
N VAL A 171 12.23 -28.95 8.84
CA VAL A 171 12.31 -30.06 9.83
C VAL A 171 12.27 -31.47 9.21
N GLY A 172 12.20 -31.56 7.88
CA GLY A 172 12.38 -32.79 7.13
C GLY A 172 11.49 -33.95 7.60
N PRO A 173 12.07 -35.09 8.03
CA PRO A 173 11.33 -36.28 8.48
C PRO A 173 10.44 -36.09 9.71
N GLN A 174 10.55 -34.97 10.44
CA GLN A 174 9.64 -34.67 11.56
C GLN A 174 8.21 -34.41 11.10
N LEU A 175 8.03 -34.03 9.82
CA LEU A 175 6.73 -33.78 9.22
C LEU A 175 6.09 -35.06 8.67
N THR A 176 4.85 -35.30 9.05
CA THR A 176 3.97 -36.30 8.43
C THR A 176 2.78 -35.60 7.77
N CYS A 177 2.63 -35.73 6.46
CA CYS A 177 1.46 -35.23 5.75
C CYS A 177 0.38 -36.32 5.66
N VAL A 178 -0.86 -35.93 5.91
CA VAL A 178 -2.05 -36.76 5.70
C VAL A 178 -2.81 -36.21 4.50
N PHE A 179 -2.86 -36.99 3.44
CA PHE A 179 -3.68 -36.72 2.27
C PHE A 179 -4.90 -37.64 2.27
N VAL A 180 -6.08 -37.06 2.05
CA VAL A 180 -7.34 -37.82 1.97
C VAL A 180 -7.92 -37.60 0.59
N ASP A 181 -7.88 -38.64 -0.24
CA ASP A 181 -8.65 -38.70 -1.46
C ASP A 181 -10.11 -38.95 -1.11
N THR A 182 -10.97 -37.94 -1.31
CA THR A 182 -12.40 -38.04 -1.02
C THR A 182 -13.19 -38.69 -2.16
N GLY A 183 -12.55 -39.00 -3.30
CA GLY A 183 -13.18 -39.56 -4.49
C GLY A 183 -14.08 -38.58 -5.26
N LEU A 184 -13.87 -37.27 -5.09
CA LEU A 184 -14.61 -36.18 -5.75
C LEU A 184 -13.73 -35.45 -6.77
#